data_AF-A0A1M5MGJ7-F1
#
_entry.id   AF-A0A1M5MGJ7-F1
#
_cell.length_a   1.000
_cell.length_b   1.000
_cell.length_c   1.000
_cell.angle_alpha   90.00
_cell.angle_beta   90.00
_cell.angle_gamma   90.00
#
_symmetry.space_group_name_H-M   'P 1'
#
loop_
_entity.id
_entity.type
_entity.pdbx_description
1 polymer ?
#
loop_
_entity_poly.entity_id
_entity_poly.type
_entity_poly.pdbx_seq_one_letter_code
_entity_poly.pdbx_strand_id
1 'polypeptide(L)' 'MKEFAKFFTGVAANQALTHGALAAAGVQFSLFGISYDQRINTTSAIVWAVLVALLIYYAWGKR' A
#
# COMPACT_ATOMS: atom_id res chain seq x y z
N MET A 1 9.38 17.29 -7.99
CA MET A 1 8.12 16.83 -7.39
C MET A 1 7.58 15.55 -8.06
N LYS A 2 7.41 15.49 -9.39
CA LYS A 2 6.90 14.29 -10.07
C LYS A 2 7.78 13.04 -9.87
N GLU A 3 9.11 13.16 -9.93
CA GLU A 3 10.03 12.02 -9.70
C GLU A 3 9.88 11.40 -8.30
N PHE A 4 9.71 12.22 -7.25
CA PHE A 4 9.40 11.71 -5.92
C PHE A 4 8.07 10.95 -5.91
N ALA A 5 7.04 11.47 -6.57
CA ALA A 5 5.76 10.78 -6.66
C ALA A 5 5.86 9.44 -7.43
N LYS A 6 6.70 9.35 -8.47
CA LYS A 6 6.99 8.08 -9.15
C LYS A 6 7.69 7.08 -8.22
N PHE A 7 8.68 7.53 -7.45
CA PHE A 7 9.35 6.69 -6.45
C PHE A 7 8.37 6.18 -5.39
N PHE A 8 7.57 7.09 -4.80
CA PHE A 8 6.58 6.73 -3.78
C PHE A 8 5.43 5.89 -4.34
N THR A 9 5.14 5.96 -5.65
CA THR A 9 4.21 5.04 -6.30
C THR A 9 4.69 3.59 -6.15
N GLY A 10 5.97 3.33 -6.37
CA GLY A 10 6.57 2.01 -6.17
C GLY A 10 6.49 1.54 -4.71
N VAL A 11 6.78 2.43 -3.76
CA VAL A 11 6.64 2.13 -2.32
C VAL A 11 5.19 1.78 -1.97
N ALA A 12 4.24 2.60 -2.40
CA ALA A 12 2.82 2.38 -2.13
C ALA A 12 2.32 1.07 -2.78
N ALA A 13 2.79 0.75 -3.98
CA ALA A 13 2.45 -0.49 -4.67
C ALA A 13 2.98 -1.71 -3.92
N ASN A 14 4.22 -1.66 -3.44
CA ASN A 14 4.80 -2.70 -2.61
C ASN A 14 3.96 -2.94 -1.34
N GLN A 15 3.55 -1.88 -0.64
CA GLN A 15 2.74 -2.01 0.57
C GLN A 15 1.34 -2.55 0.27
N ALA A 16 0.69 -2.10 -0.81
CA ALA A 16 -0.61 -2.61 -1.23
C ALA A 16 -0.55 -4.12 -1.50
N LEU A 17 0.47 -4.57 -2.26
CA LEU A 17 0.65 -5.97 -2.59
C LEU A 17 1.05 -6.81 -1.38
N THR A 18 1.94 -6.31 -0.53
CA THR A 18 2.40 -7.03 0.67
C THR A 18 1.24 -7.28 1.63
N HIS A 19 0.50 -6.23 2.00
CA HIS A 19 -0.66 -6.38 2.88
C HIS A 19 -1.81 -7.15 2.20
N GLY A 20 -1.98 -7.00 0.89
CA GLY A 20 -2.94 -7.79 0.12
C GLY A 20 -2.63 -9.29 0.14
N ALA A 21 -1.36 -9.66 -0.05
CA ALA A 21 -0.90 -11.04 0.04
C ALA A 21 -1.06 -11.60 1.45
N LEU A 22 -0.69 -10.83 2.49
CA LEU A 22 -0.87 -11.23 3.89
C LEU A 22 -2.34 -11.45 4.24
N ALA A 23 -3.24 -10.55 3.79
CA ALA A 23 -4.68 -10.69 3.97
C ALA A 23 -5.23 -11.92 3.25
N ALA A 24 -4.86 -12.14 1.99
CA ALA A 24 -5.31 -13.27 1.19
C ALA A 24 -4.83 -14.62 1.74
N ALA A 25 -3.63 -14.65 2.31
CA ALA A 25 -3.07 -15.84 2.94
C ALA A 25 -3.54 -16.06 4.40
N GLY A 26 -4.30 -15.12 4.99
CA GLY A 26 -4.72 -15.19 6.38
C GLY A 26 -3.57 -15.09 7.38
N VAL A 27 -2.42 -14.54 6.97
CA VAL A 27 -1.22 -14.43 7.82
C VAL A 27 -1.43 -13.34 8.86
N GLN A 28 -1.20 -13.70 10.12
CA GLN A 28 -1.26 -12.79 11.25
C GLN A 28 0.11 -12.70 11.91
N PHE A 29 0.55 -11.49 12.22
CA PHE A 29 1.85 -11.26 12.84
C PHE A 29 1.82 -10.00 13.70
N SER A 30 2.74 -9.88 14.63
CA SER A 30 2.92 -8.67 15.43
C SER A 30 4.25 -8.02 15.09
N LEU A 31 4.24 -6.72 14.83
CA LEU A 31 5.43 -5.94 14.50
C LEU A 31 5.39 -4.61 15.26
N PHE A 32 6.46 -4.30 15.99
CA PHE A 32 6.56 -3.10 16.84
C PHE A 32 5.38 -2.90 17.80
N GLY A 33 4.83 -4.00 18.34
CA GLY A 33 3.68 -3.96 19.25
C GLY A 33 2.31 -3.81 18.57
N ILE A 34 2.25 -3.75 17.25
CA ILE A 34 1.01 -3.73 16.47
C ILE A 34 0.72 -5.13 15.96
N SER A 35 -0.45 -5.68 16.29
CA SER A 35 -0.93 -6.93 15.73
C SER A 35 -1.62 -6.68 14.40
N TYR A 36 -1.07 -7.26 13.34
CA TYR A 36 -1.63 -7.24 12.00
C TYR A 36 -2.48 -8.49 11.81
N ASP A 37 -3.78 -8.34 12.01
CA ASP A 37 -4.76 -9.37 11.66
C ASP A 37 -5.26 -9.20 10.21
N GLN A 38 -6.15 -10.09 9.77
CA GLN A 38 -6.70 -10.04 8.42
C GLN A 38 -7.42 -8.72 8.12
N ARG A 39 -8.11 -8.13 9.10
CA ARG A 39 -8.86 -6.88 8.92
C ARG A 39 -7.92 -5.70 8.74
N ILE A 40 -6.87 -5.62 9.55
CA ILE A 40 -5.84 -4.59 9.45
C ILE A 40 -5.09 -4.74 8.13
N ASN A 41 -4.64 -5.94 7.76
CA ASN A 41 -3.98 -6.18 6.48
C ASN A 41 -4.88 -5.80 5.29
N THR A 42 -6.16 -6.16 5.31
CA THR A 42 -7.11 -5.78 4.24
C THR A 42 -7.28 -4.26 4.16
N THR A 43 -7.42 -3.59 5.31
CA THR A 43 -7.57 -2.14 5.38
C THR A 43 -6.32 -1.43 4.86
N SER A 44 -5.14 -1.88 5.29
CA SER A 44 -3.85 -1.36 4.80
C SER A 44 -3.70 -1.55 3.30
N ALA A 45 -4.04 -2.73 2.76
CA ALA A 45 -3.99 -2.99 1.32
C ALA A 45 -4.84 -2.00 0.52
N ILE A 46 -6.08 -1.74 0.96
CA ILE A 46 -6.99 -0.79 0.31
C ILE A 46 -6.44 0.64 0.37
N VAL A 47 -5.99 1.10 1.55
CA VAL A 47 -5.45 2.46 1.72
C VAL A 47 -4.23 2.67 0.81
N TRP A 48 -3.31 1.70 0.78
CA TRP A 48 -2.15 1.78 -0.09
C TRP A 48 -2.50 1.72 -1.57
N ALA A 49 -3.49 0.90 -1.97
CA ALA A 49 -3.96 0.87 -3.36
C ALA A 49 -4.56 2.20 -3.82
N VAL A 50 -5.33 2.88 -2.96
CA VAL A 50 -5.85 4.23 -3.23
C VAL A 50 -4.70 5.23 -3.37
N LEU A 51 -3.69 5.17 -2.48
CA LEU A 51 -2.50 6.03 -2.58
C LEU A 51 -1.73 5.79 -3.87
N VAL A 52 -1.57 4.54 -4.32
CA VAL A 52 -0.98 4.20 -5.62
C VAL A 52 -1.73 4.91 -6.74
N ALA A 53 -3.06 4.79 -6.79
CA ALA A 53 -3.87 5.41 -7.84
C ALA A 53 -3.71 6.94 -7.85
N LEU A 54 -3.71 7.57 -6.68
CA LEU A 54 -3.51 9.02 -6.55
C LEU A 54 -2.09 9.46 -6.98
N LEU A 55 -1.06 8.71 -6.59
CA LEU A 55 0.33 9.00 -6.96
C LEU A 55 0.57 8.80 -8.46
N ILE A 56 0.02 7.75 -9.05
CA ILE A 56 0.05 7.53 -10.51
C ILE A 56 -0.61 8.70 -11.22
N TYR A 57 -1.80 9.09 -10.78
CA TYR A 57 -2.50 10.23 -11.35
C TYR A 57 -1.68 11.50 -11.25
N TYR A 58 -1.08 11.81 -10.10
CA TYR A 58 -0.27 13.02 -9.93
C TYR A 58 1.03 12.99 -10.75
N ALA A 59 1.72 11.85 -10.81
CA ALA A 59 3.04 11.74 -11.43
C ALA A 59 2.98 11.65 -12.97
N TRP A 60 1.93 11.04 -13.54
CA TRP A 60 1.79 10.86 -14.99
C TRP A 60 0.54 11.51 -15.59
N GLY A 61 -0.60 11.47 -14.91
CA GLY A 61 -1.88 11.95 -15.44
C GLY A 61 -2.06 13.47 -15.36
N LYS A 62 -1.63 14.07 -14.25
CA LYS A 62 -1.71 15.52 -14.01
C LYS A 62 -0.56 16.20 -14.76
N ARG A 63 -0.90 17.02 -15.76
CA ARG A 63 0.06 17.90 -16.44
C ARG A 63 0.57 18.97 -15.48
#